data_AF-A0A480AQV7-F1
#
_entry.id   AF-A0A480AQV7-F1
#
_cell.length_a   1.000
_cell.length_b   1.000
_cell.length_c   1.000
_cell.angle_alpha   90.00
_cell.angle_beta   90.00
_cell.angle_gamma   90.00
#
_symmetry.space_group_name_H-M   'P 1'
#
loop_
_entity.id
_entity.type
_entity.pdbx_description
1 polymer ?
#
loop_
_entity_poly.entity_id
_entity_poly.type
_entity_poly.pdbx_seq_one_letter_code
_entity_poly.pdbx_strand_id
1 'polypeptide(L)'
;MSDITIQNFEAELIQASMQQPVLLDIWAPWCGPCRTLGPLLEKVEVAYAGRFKLAKLNSDDQPEIAGQLSQAFGVRSIPFCVLFKDGQPVDGFVGAIPEAQIREFLDRHVPSPEALEAEEETAEAEALEAEGDLDAAVAKLQQAVAVDPANDAARCEYVKLLIETGRIPQARAAWEPVASKAMLDGRIAALGLWINACEKAPTARSPQALEAAIAANRRDFDARYELAQGLMATGRFTDAMDALLEIVMRDKAWNGELARKTYVGILELMSKPVPKAAAGAEKAKGALELTGHAAVAPGDPVVDQYRRKLSMALF
;
A
#
# COMPACT_ATOMS: atom_id res chain seq x y z
N MET A 1 -10.48 -23.10 -11.20
CA MET A 1 -11.95 -23.02 -11.20
C MET A 1 -12.53 -23.75 -9.99
N SER A 2 -13.23 -23.02 -9.12
CA SER A 2 -13.89 -23.56 -7.92
C SER A 2 -15.41 -23.41 -8.05
N ASP A 3 -16.18 -24.44 -7.70
CA ASP A 3 -17.63 -24.32 -7.53
C ASP A 3 -17.92 -23.78 -6.11
N ILE A 4 -18.60 -22.65 -6.05
CA ILE A 4 -18.93 -21.97 -4.80
C ILE A 4 -20.19 -22.58 -4.20
N THR A 5 -20.11 -22.86 -2.92
CA THR A 5 -21.19 -23.32 -2.06
C THR A 5 -21.22 -22.45 -0.80
N ILE A 6 -22.31 -22.49 -0.04
CA ILE A 6 -22.39 -21.78 1.23
C ILE A 6 -21.26 -22.15 2.22
N GLN A 7 -20.74 -23.39 2.15
CA GLN A 7 -19.68 -23.85 3.03
C GLN A 7 -18.30 -23.26 2.67
N ASN A 8 -18.02 -23.06 1.38
CA ASN A 8 -16.72 -22.58 0.91
C ASN A 8 -16.71 -21.10 0.51
N PHE A 9 -17.88 -20.44 0.45
CA PHE A 9 -18.04 -19.06 0.02
C PHE A 9 -17.05 -18.10 0.69
N GLU A 10 -16.92 -18.18 2.01
CA GLU A 10 -16.00 -17.32 2.75
C GLU A 10 -14.55 -17.52 2.30
N ALA A 11 -14.07 -18.76 2.25
CA ALA A 11 -12.67 -19.06 1.94
C ALA A 11 -12.35 -18.87 0.45
N GLU A 12 -13.16 -19.43 -0.44
CA GLU A 12 -12.88 -19.52 -1.88
C GLU A 12 -13.28 -18.27 -2.67
N LEU A 13 -14.13 -17.41 -2.11
CA LEU A 13 -14.54 -16.16 -2.76
C LEU A 13 -14.08 -14.93 -1.97
N ILE A 14 -14.52 -14.79 -0.72
CA ILE A 14 -14.25 -13.56 0.05
C ILE A 14 -12.76 -13.44 0.36
N GLN A 15 -12.19 -14.42 1.07
CA GLN A 15 -10.77 -14.39 1.45
C GLN A 15 -9.85 -14.51 0.23
N ALA A 16 -10.23 -15.33 -0.77
CA ALA A 16 -9.49 -15.41 -2.03
C ALA A 16 -9.45 -14.04 -2.74
N SER A 17 -10.56 -13.29 -2.76
CA SER A 17 -10.64 -11.98 -3.39
C SER A 17 -9.78 -10.89 -2.73
N MET A 18 -9.33 -11.12 -1.50
CA MET A 18 -8.36 -10.25 -0.82
C MET A 18 -6.94 -10.43 -1.35
N GLN A 19 -6.64 -11.57 -1.98
CA GLN A 19 -5.31 -11.87 -2.54
C GLN A 19 -5.30 -11.62 -4.05
N GLN A 20 -6.38 -12.01 -4.73
CA GLN A 20 -6.49 -11.95 -6.19
C GLN A 20 -7.95 -11.75 -6.58
N PRO A 21 -8.29 -10.86 -7.52
CA PRO A 21 -9.67 -10.68 -7.96
C PRO A 21 -10.34 -11.99 -8.38
N VAL A 22 -11.58 -12.21 -7.95
CA VAL A 22 -12.36 -13.42 -8.28
C VAL A 22 -13.59 -13.04 -9.07
N LEU A 23 -13.73 -13.56 -10.29
CA LEU A 23 -14.92 -13.41 -11.10
C LEU A 23 -15.87 -14.59 -10.80
N LEU A 24 -17.03 -14.31 -10.23
CA LEU A 24 -18.07 -15.29 -9.95
C LEU A 24 -19.07 -15.35 -11.10
N ASP A 25 -19.12 -16.47 -11.82
CA ASP A 25 -20.14 -16.78 -12.84
C ASP A 25 -21.35 -17.46 -12.20
N ILE A 26 -22.48 -16.73 -12.11
CA ILE A 26 -23.75 -17.25 -11.62
C ILE A 26 -24.54 -17.80 -12.80
N TRP A 27 -24.74 -19.12 -12.81
CA TRP A 27 -25.29 -19.89 -13.92
C TRP A 27 -26.32 -20.92 -13.47
N ALA A 28 -27.00 -21.56 -14.43
CA ALA A 28 -27.83 -22.73 -14.18
C ALA A 28 -27.87 -23.67 -15.42
N PRO A 29 -28.16 -24.98 -15.27
CA PRO A 29 -28.15 -25.94 -16.38
C PRO A 29 -29.13 -25.64 -17.53
N TRP A 30 -30.25 -24.99 -17.18
CA TRP A 30 -31.31 -24.59 -18.10
C TRP A 30 -31.02 -23.26 -18.81
N CYS A 31 -30.00 -22.52 -18.38
CA CYS A 31 -29.62 -21.25 -18.98
C CYS A 31 -28.88 -21.48 -20.31
N GLY A 32 -29.57 -21.25 -21.43
CA GLY A 32 -28.98 -21.35 -22.77
C GLY A 32 -27.74 -20.47 -22.98
N PRO A 33 -27.80 -19.14 -22.71
CA PRO A 33 -26.66 -18.25 -22.88
C PRO A 33 -25.43 -18.61 -22.02
N CYS A 34 -25.65 -19.20 -20.84
CA CYS A 34 -24.57 -19.64 -19.95
C CYS A 34 -23.66 -20.69 -20.60
N ARG A 35 -24.19 -21.54 -21.50
CA ARG A 35 -23.42 -22.57 -22.21
C ARG A 35 -22.36 -22.00 -23.15
N THR A 36 -22.56 -20.77 -23.64
CA THR A 36 -21.58 -20.07 -24.46
C THR A 36 -20.63 -19.24 -23.60
N LEU A 37 -21.15 -18.60 -22.54
CA LEU A 37 -20.36 -17.72 -21.68
C LEU A 37 -19.32 -18.49 -20.85
N GLY A 38 -19.67 -19.63 -20.24
CA GLY A 38 -18.76 -20.40 -19.39
C GLY A 38 -17.43 -20.74 -20.05
N PRO A 39 -17.41 -21.42 -21.22
CA PRO A 39 -16.16 -21.73 -21.94
C PRO A 39 -15.38 -20.49 -22.38
N LEU A 40 -16.08 -19.37 -22.64
CA LEU A 40 -15.44 -18.12 -22.96
C LEU A 40 -14.72 -17.51 -21.76
N LEU A 41 -15.33 -17.55 -20.57
CA LEU A 41 -14.72 -17.11 -19.33
C LEU A 41 -13.50 -17.97 -18.97
N GLU A 42 -13.59 -19.29 -19.14
CA GLU A 42 -12.47 -20.22 -18.93
C GLU A 42 -11.29 -19.89 -19.86
N LYS A 43 -11.57 -19.63 -21.14
CA LYS A 43 -10.54 -19.19 -22.11
C LYS A 43 -9.88 -17.88 -21.68
N VAL A 44 -10.67 -16.93 -21.18
CA VAL A 44 -10.16 -15.63 -20.72
C VAL A 44 -9.34 -15.79 -19.44
N GLU A 45 -9.76 -16.62 -18.48
CA GLU A 45 -8.99 -16.93 -17.27
C GLU A 45 -7.59 -17.45 -17.61
N VAL A 46 -7.50 -18.43 -18.53
CA VAL A 46 -6.21 -18.95 -19.00
C VAL A 46 -5.36 -17.86 -19.66
N ALA A 47 -5.96 -17.02 -20.50
CA ALA A 47 -5.26 -15.94 -21.19
C ALA A 47 -4.76 -14.83 -20.25
N TYR A 48 -5.40 -14.66 -19.10
CA TYR A 48 -5.02 -13.68 -18.08
C TYR A 48 -3.98 -14.20 -17.10
N ALA A 49 -3.56 -15.47 -17.22
CA ALA A 49 -2.38 -16.02 -16.57
C ALA A 49 -2.29 -15.71 -15.06
N GLY A 50 -3.38 -15.86 -14.31
CA GLY A 50 -3.38 -15.59 -12.88
C GLY A 50 -3.54 -14.13 -12.49
N ARG A 51 -4.02 -13.24 -13.38
CA ARG A 51 -4.48 -11.90 -13.00
C ARG A 51 -5.84 -11.89 -12.29
N PHE A 52 -6.63 -12.95 -12.46
CA PHE A 52 -7.87 -13.18 -11.72
C PHE A 52 -8.17 -14.69 -11.65
N LYS A 53 -9.08 -15.08 -10.76
CA LYS A 53 -9.60 -16.45 -10.64
C LYS A 53 -11.07 -16.50 -11.07
N LEU A 54 -11.45 -17.51 -11.82
CA LEU A 54 -12.84 -17.80 -12.16
C LEU A 54 -13.45 -18.77 -11.12
N ALA A 55 -14.60 -18.39 -10.60
CA ALA A 55 -15.42 -19.20 -9.72
C ALA A 55 -16.83 -19.32 -10.29
N LYS A 56 -17.53 -20.40 -9.98
CA LYS A 56 -18.88 -20.67 -10.51
C LYS A 56 -19.87 -20.86 -9.37
N LEU A 57 -21.09 -20.38 -9.55
CA LEU A 57 -22.19 -20.58 -8.61
C LEU A 57 -23.39 -21.08 -9.41
N ASN A 58 -23.82 -22.32 -9.17
CA ASN A 58 -25.10 -22.78 -9.69
C ASN A 58 -26.23 -22.16 -8.87
N SER A 59 -27.07 -21.33 -9.49
CA SER A 59 -28.18 -20.65 -8.81
C SER A 59 -29.27 -21.61 -8.34
N ASP A 60 -29.41 -22.79 -8.95
CA ASP A 60 -30.37 -23.80 -8.52
C ASP A 60 -29.91 -24.48 -7.22
N ASP A 61 -28.60 -24.73 -7.08
CA ASP A 61 -28.01 -25.40 -5.92
C ASP A 61 -27.76 -24.42 -4.76
N GLN A 62 -27.47 -23.15 -5.06
CA GLN A 62 -27.15 -22.10 -4.09
C GLN A 62 -28.07 -20.87 -4.25
N PRO A 63 -29.40 -21.03 -4.12
CA PRO A 63 -30.37 -19.97 -4.41
C PRO A 63 -30.26 -18.78 -3.45
N GLU A 64 -29.81 -19.01 -2.22
CA GLU A 64 -29.64 -17.97 -1.20
C GLU A 64 -28.54 -16.97 -1.60
N ILE A 65 -27.36 -17.47 -1.97
CA ILE A 65 -26.22 -16.66 -2.40
C ILE A 65 -26.55 -15.93 -3.70
N ALA A 66 -27.09 -16.66 -4.68
CA ALA A 66 -27.47 -16.10 -5.98
C ALA A 66 -28.53 -15.00 -5.82
N GLY A 67 -29.53 -15.22 -4.96
CA GLY A 67 -30.61 -14.28 -4.68
C GLY A 67 -30.11 -13.00 -4.02
N GLN A 68 -29.22 -13.10 -3.03
CA GLN A 68 -28.64 -11.94 -2.35
C GLN A 68 -27.80 -11.07 -3.30
N LEU A 69 -26.93 -11.69 -4.10
CA LEU A 69 -26.13 -10.95 -5.08
C LEU A 69 -27.00 -10.32 -6.17
N SER A 70 -28.01 -11.04 -6.65
CA SER A 70 -28.97 -10.52 -7.62
C SER A 70 -29.73 -9.29 -7.07
N GLN A 71 -30.16 -9.35 -5.81
CA GLN A 71 -30.82 -8.22 -5.14
C GLN A 71 -29.88 -7.03 -4.95
N ALA A 72 -28.63 -7.26 -4.51
CA ALA A 72 -27.64 -6.21 -4.29
C ALA A 72 -27.31 -5.41 -5.56
N PHE A 73 -27.31 -6.09 -6.72
CA PHE A 73 -27.04 -5.48 -8.02
C PHE A 73 -28.30 -5.13 -8.83
N GLY A 74 -29.50 -5.38 -8.29
CA GLY A 74 -30.76 -5.13 -8.99
C GLY A 74 -30.97 -6.00 -10.25
N VAL A 75 -30.30 -7.15 -10.33
CA VAL A 75 -30.33 -8.09 -11.46
C VAL A 75 -31.40 -9.14 -11.23
N ARG A 76 -32.05 -9.61 -12.31
CA ARG A 76 -33.14 -10.60 -12.25
C ARG A 76 -32.95 -11.77 -13.22
N SER A 77 -31.82 -11.83 -13.91
CA SER A 77 -31.58 -12.79 -14.99
C SER A 77 -30.16 -13.32 -14.94
N ILE A 78 -30.00 -14.59 -15.31
CA ILE A 78 -28.70 -15.24 -15.52
C ILE A 78 -28.42 -15.40 -17.03
N PRO A 79 -27.15 -15.50 -17.46
CA PRO A 79 -25.93 -15.47 -16.64
C PRO A 79 -25.70 -14.10 -16.02
N PHE A 80 -25.20 -14.09 -14.78
CA PHE A 80 -24.80 -12.88 -14.07
C PHE A 80 -23.40 -13.09 -13.51
N CYS A 81 -22.46 -12.22 -13.86
CA CYS A 81 -21.09 -12.28 -13.39
C CYS A 81 -20.83 -11.15 -12.41
N VAL A 82 -20.20 -11.45 -11.27
CA VAL A 82 -19.82 -10.48 -10.25
C VAL A 82 -18.33 -10.58 -9.99
N LEU A 83 -17.62 -9.48 -10.05
CA LEU A 83 -16.21 -9.42 -9.67
C LEU A 83 -16.09 -9.08 -8.19
N PHE A 84 -15.36 -9.90 -7.46
CA PHE A 84 -14.96 -9.68 -6.08
C PHE A 84 -13.51 -9.25 -6.04
N LYS A 85 -13.21 -8.21 -5.26
CA LYS A 85 -11.87 -7.69 -5.00
C LYS A 85 -11.84 -7.10 -3.60
N ASP A 86 -10.74 -7.30 -2.88
CA ASP A 86 -10.54 -6.81 -1.51
C ASP A 86 -11.67 -7.27 -0.55
N GLY A 87 -12.19 -8.48 -0.76
CA GLY A 87 -13.25 -9.07 0.08
C GLY A 87 -14.66 -8.57 -0.22
N GLN A 88 -14.86 -7.75 -1.26
CA GLN A 88 -16.14 -7.11 -1.57
C GLN A 88 -16.51 -7.28 -3.06
N PRO A 89 -17.80 -7.31 -3.42
CA PRO A 89 -18.21 -7.24 -4.81
C PRO A 89 -18.04 -5.80 -5.33
N VAL A 90 -17.25 -5.62 -6.41
CA VAL A 90 -16.83 -4.30 -6.89
C VAL A 90 -17.49 -3.88 -8.21
N ASP A 91 -17.87 -4.83 -9.07
CA ASP A 91 -18.55 -4.58 -10.34
C ASP A 91 -19.20 -5.88 -10.85
N GLY A 92 -20.05 -5.81 -11.87
CA GLY A 92 -20.66 -6.98 -12.48
C GLY A 92 -21.30 -6.72 -13.83
N PHE A 93 -21.57 -7.78 -14.58
CA PHE A 93 -22.25 -7.70 -15.88
C PHE A 93 -23.26 -8.84 -16.05
N VAL A 94 -24.28 -8.59 -16.87
CA VAL A 94 -25.39 -9.52 -17.10
C VAL A 94 -25.42 -9.96 -18.56
N GLY A 95 -25.69 -11.24 -18.78
CA GLY A 95 -25.84 -11.83 -20.10
C GLY A 95 -24.53 -12.33 -20.70
N ALA A 96 -24.66 -13.04 -21.82
CA ALA A 96 -23.52 -13.51 -22.60
C ALA A 96 -23.03 -12.38 -23.51
N ILE A 97 -21.98 -11.67 -23.07
CA ILE A 97 -21.34 -10.57 -23.80
C ILE A 97 -20.12 -11.05 -24.60
N PRO A 98 -19.69 -10.33 -25.66
CA PRO A 98 -18.51 -10.68 -26.45
C PRO A 98 -17.20 -10.68 -25.64
N GLU A 99 -16.22 -11.48 -26.06
CA GLU A 99 -14.90 -11.59 -25.39
C GLU A 99 -14.24 -10.23 -25.16
N ALA A 100 -14.30 -9.33 -26.15
CA ALA A 100 -13.70 -8.00 -26.05
C ALA A 100 -14.29 -7.17 -24.89
N GLN A 101 -15.61 -7.28 -24.65
CA GLN A 101 -16.26 -6.58 -23.54
C GLN A 101 -15.93 -7.21 -22.19
N ILE A 102 -15.74 -8.53 -22.13
CA ILE A 102 -15.27 -9.22 -20.91
C ILE A 102 -13.86 -8.74 -20.56
N ARG A 103 -12.96 -8.65 -21.55
CA ARG A 103 -11.60 -8.14 -21.37
C ARG A 103 -11.59 -6.70 -20.91
N GLU A 104 -12.34 -5.83 -21.58
CA GLU A 104 -12.51 -4.43 -21.17
C GLU A 104 -13.08 -4.30 -19.75
N PHE A 105 -14.05 -5.14 -19.39
CA PHE A 105 -14.57 -5.20 -18.03
C PHE A 105 -13.47 -5.56 -17.03
N LEU A 106 -12.70 -6.63 -17.29
CA LEU A 106 -11.65 -7.14 -16.41
C LEU A 106 -10.47 -6.19 -16.27
N ASP A 107 -9.99 -5.61 -17.38
CA ASP A 107 -8.80 -4.74 -17.39
C ASP A 107 -8.98 -3.46 -16.57
N ARG A 108 -10.23 -3.06 -16.27
CA ARG A 108 -10.52 -1.94 -15.34
C ARG A 108 -10.26 -2.29 -13.88
N HIS A 109 -10.21 -3.58 -13.54
CA HIS A 109 -10.25 -4.03 -12.14
C HIS A 109 -9.08 -4.94 -11.75
N VAL A 110 -8.54 -5.71 -12.70
CA VAL A 110 -7.46 -6.66 -12.47
C VAL A 110 -6.10 -6.00 -12.72
N PRO A 111 -5.05 -6.34 -11.93
CA PRO A 111 -3.71 -5.77 -12.12
C PRO A 111 -3.23 -6.03 -13.55
N SER A 112 -2.40 -5.16 -14.14
CA SER A 112 -1.78 -5.43 -15.45
C SER A 112 -0.69 -6.52 -15.32
N PRO A 113 -0.22 -7.12 -16.43
CA PRO A 113 0.92 -8.04 -16.38
C PRO A 113 2.17 -7.42 -15.74
N GLU A 114 2.46 -6.16 -16.08
CA GLU A 114 3.59 -5.40 -15.54
C GLU A 114 3.42 -5.16 -14.03
N ALA A 115 2.20 -4.88 -13.58
CA ALA A 115 1.91 -4.70 -12.16
C ALA A 115 2.13 -6.01 -11.37
N LEU A 116 1.77 -7.18 -11.92
CA LEU A 116 2.05 -8.46 -11.28
C LEU A 116 3.54 -8.76 -11.22
N GLU A 117 4.26 -8.59 -12.32
CA GLU A 117 5.71 -8.79 -12.36
C GLU A 117 6.41 -7.85 -11.35
N ALA A 118 6.01 -6.58 -11.28
CA ALA A 118 6.54 -5.65 -10.29
C ALA A 118 6.22 -6.07 -8.84
N GLU A 119 5.04 -6.64 -8.58
CA GLU A 119 4.68 -7.20 -7.26
C GLU A 119 5.54 -8.42 -6.90
N GLU A 120 5.81 -9.32 -7.86
CA GLU A 120 6.70 -10.48 -7.68
C GLU A 120 8.14 -10.04 -7.36
N GLU A 121 8.67 -9.10 -8.14
CA GLU A 121 10.02 -8.55 -7.91
C GLU A 121 10.12 -7.84 -6.55
N THR A 122 9.06 -7.15 -6.11
CA THR A 122 9.01 -6.53 -4.78
C THR A 122 8.98 -7.59 -3.67
N ALA A 123 8.20 -8.67 -3.82
CA ALA A 123 8.15 -9.75 -2.84
C ALA A 123 9.49 -10.49 -2.73
N GLU A 124 10.19 -10.70 -3.84
CA GLU A 124 11.55 -11.26 -3.82
C GLU A 124 12.55 -10.33 -3.13
N ALA A 125 12.44 -9.01 -3.33
CA ALA A 125 13.27 -8.05 -2.60
C ALA A 125 13.07 -8.15 -1.08
N GLU A 126 11.82 -8.21 -0.61
CA GLU A 126 11.52 -8.37 0.83
C GLU A 126 12.15 -9.65 1.42
N ALA A 127 12.13 -10.76 0.67
CA ALA A 127 12.77 -12.00 1.08
C ALA A 127 14.30 -11.84 1.19
N LEU A 128 14.93 -11.20 0.21
CA LEU A 128 16.37 -10.95 0.21
C LEU A 128 16.80 -9.98 1.33
N GLU A 129 15.99 -8.96 1.63
CA GLU A 129 16.21 -8.09 2.78
C GLU A 129 16.16 -8.85 4.10
N ALA A 130 15.20 -9.76 4.26
CA ALA A 130 15.09 -10.61 5.44
C ALA A 130 16.30 -11.56 5.62
N GLU A 131 16.93 -11.96 4.51
CA GLU A 131 18.16 -12.74 4.49
C GLU A 131 19.42 -11.88 4.66
N GLY A 132 19.30 -10.56 4.57
CA GLY A 132 20.39 -9.59 4.67
C GLY A 132 21.15 -9.32 3.37
N ASP A 133 20.70 -9.86 2.23
CA ASP A 133 21.27 -9.57 0.92
C ASP A 133 20.68 -8.27 0.34
N LEU A 134 21.10 -7.15 0.93
CA LEU A 134 20.59 -5.82 0.59
C LEU A 134 20.94 -5.41 -0.85
N ASP A 135 22.06 -5.88 -1.39
CA ASP A 135 22.47 -5.53 -2.75
C ASP A 135 21.56 -6.19 -3.80
N ALA A 136 21.20 -7.46 -3.57
CA ALA A 136 20.24 -8.16 -4.41
C ALA A 136 18.82 -7.59 -4.26
N ALA A 137 18.41 -7.26 -3.03
CA ALA A 137 17.12 -6.61 -2.78
C ALA A 137 16.99 -5.26 -3.51
N VAL A 138 18.05 -4.43 -3.50
CA VAL A 138 18.09 -3.17 -4.25
C VAL A 138 17.90 -3.42 -5.75
N ALA A 139 18.54 -4.46 -6.32
CA ALA A 139 18.40 -4.79 -7.74
C ALA A 139 16.96 -5.20 -8.10
N LYS A 140 16.31 -5.98 -7.22
CA LYS A 140 14.92 -6.42 -7.38
C LYS A 140 13.93 -5.26 -7.32
N LEU A 141 14.06 -4.36 -6.34
CA LEU A 141 13.26 -3.14 -6.28
C LEU A 141 13.49 -2.21 -7.47
N GLN A 142 14.73 -2.12 -7.98
CA GLN A 142 15.02 -1.36 -9.20
C GLN A 142 14.27 -1.95 -10.40
N GLN A 143 14.23 -3.28 -10.54
CA GLN A 143 13.51 -3.97 -11.62
C GLN A 143 12.00 -3.75 -11.49
N ALA A 144 11.44 -3.88 -10.28
CA ALA A 144 10.02 -3.61 -10.03
C ALA A 144 9.60 -2.21 -10.50
N VAL A 145 10.40 -1.19 -10.17
CA VAL A 145 10.15 0.21 -10.59
C VAL A 145 10.35 0.42 -12.10
N ALA A 146 11.23 -0.36 -12.74
CA ALA A 146 11.43 -0.28 -14.18
C ALA A 146 10.26 -0.91 -14.96
N VAL A 147 9.70 -2.01 -14.45
CA VAL A 147 8.57 -2.73 -15.02
C VAL A 147 7.26 -1.94 -14.85
N ASP A 148 7.00 -1.45 -13.64
CA ASP A 148 5.86 -0.55 -13.37
C ASP A 148 6.33 0.80 -12.79
N PRO A 149 6.71 1.76 -13.66
CA PRO A 149 7.12 3.09 -13.21
C PRO A 149 6.03 3.88 -12.48
N ALA A 150 4.75 3.50 -12.60
CA ALA A 150 3.64 4.16 -11.94
C ALA A 150 3.42 3.63 -10.51
N ASN A 151 4.06 2.52 -10.13
CA ASN A 151 4.00 1.96 -8.78
C ASN A 151 4.84 2.81 -7.80
N ASP A 152 4.21 3.86 -7.27
CA ASP A 152 4.83 4.74 -6.28
C ASP A 152 5.21 4.00 -4.99
N ALA A 153 4.50 2.92 -4.64
CA ALA A 153 4.80 2.14 -3.43
C ALA A 153 6.13 1.39 -3.57
N ALA A 154 6.32 0.62 -4.65
CA ALA A 154 7.59 -0.06 -4.94
C ALA A 154 8.75 0.95 -5.06
N ARG A 155 8.48 2.12 -5.66
CA ARG A 155 9.48 3.20 -5.74
C ARG A 155 9.86 3.77 -4.37
N CYS A 156 8.89 3.93 -3.46
CA CYS A 156 9.19 4.40 -2.11
C CYS A 156 10.08 3.40 -1.35
N GLU A 157 9.79 2.10 -1.43
CA GLU A 157 10.65 1.06 -0.82
C GLU A 157 12.04 1.04 -1.46
N TYR A 158 12.13 1.14 -2.79
CA TYR A 158 13.41 1.25 -3.50
C TYR A 158 14.24 2.44 -2.99
N VAL A 159 13.65 3.64 -2.95
CA VAL A 159 14.31 4.85 -2.47
C VAL A 159 14.75 4.70 -1.02
N LYS A 160 13.90 4.13 -0.16
CA LYS A 160 14.20 3.90 1.25
C LYS A 160 15.42 2.99 1.42
N LEU A 161 15.43 1.83 0.75
CA LEU A 161 16.54 0.89 0.83
C LEU A 161 17.86 1.48 0.29
N LEU A 162 17.80 2.30 -0.76
CA LEU A 162 18.96 3.04 -1.25
C LEU A 162 19.52 4.02 -0.20
N ILE A 163 18.67 4.67 0.59
CA ILE A 163 19.13 5.55 1.67
C ILE A 163 19.78 4.73 2.79
N GLU A 164 19.14 3.64 3.21
CA GLU A 164 19.62 2.75 4.29
C GLU A 164 20.96 2.09 3.94
N THR A 165 21.18 1.77 2.66
CA THR A 165 22.45 1.24 2.14
C THR A 165 23.48 2.31 1.79
N GLY A 166 23.19 3.59 2.05
CA GLY A 166 24.11 4.72 1.83
C GLY A 166 24.29 5.15 0.36
N ARG A 167 23.44 4.65 -0.56
CA ARG A 167 23.48 4.94 -2.00
C ARG A 167 22.74 6.24 -2.34
N ILE A 168 23.07 7.33 -1.64
CA ILE A 168 22.33 8.60 -1.65
C ILE A 168 22.14 9.20 -3.06
N PRO A 169 23.14 9.23 -3.97
CA PRO A 169 22.93 9.75 -5.32
C PRO A 169 21.90 8.95 -6.13
N GLN A 170 21.84 7.62 -5.92
CA GLN A 170 20.84 6.77 -6.57
C GLN A 170 19.46 7.01 -5.96
N ALA A 171 19.37 7.18 -4.64
CA ALA A 171 18.12 7.50 -3.96
C ALA A 171 17.51 8.81 -4.48
N ARG A 172 18.35 9.85 -4.65
CA ARG A 172 17.95 11.13 -5.28
C ARG A 172 17.36 10.89 -6.67
N ALA A 173 18.09 10.18 -7.54
CA ALA A 173 17.66 9.93 -8.91
C ALA A 173 16.36 9.13 -9.00
N ALA A 174 16.15 8.17 -8.09
CA ALA A 174 14.92 7.37 -8.04
C ALA A 174 13.70 8.15 -7.50
N TRP A 175 13.93 9.08 -6.56
CA TRP A 175 12.88 9.93 -5.99
C TRP A 175 12.46 11.09 -6.92
N GLU A 176 13.38 11.64 -7.71
CA GLU A 176 13.15 12.84 -8.53
C GLU A 176 11.88 12.77 -9.41
N PRO A 177 11.57 11.66 -10.11
CA PRO A 177 10.38 11.61 -10.96
C PRO A 177 9.05 11.62 -10.19
N VAL A 178 9.07 11.35 -8.88
CA VAL A 178 7.89 11.42 -8.01
C VAL A 178 7.90 12.62 -7.08
N ALA A 179 8.91 13.48 -7.15
CA ALA A 179 9.08 14.67 -6.31
C ALA A 179 7.84 15.57 -6.29
N SER A 180 7.18 15.76 -7.44
CA SER A 180 5.98 16.60 -7.55
C SER A 180 4.78 16.06 -6.78
N LYS A 181 4.77 14.75 -6.46
CA LYS A 181 3.71 14.11 -5.67
C LYS A 181 3.89 14.29 -4.16
N ALA A 182 5.03 14.82 -3.70
CA ALA A 182 5.31 15.03 -2.27
C ALA A 182 4.28 15.93 -1.54
N MET A 183 3.53 16.76 -2.28
CA MET A 183 2.45 17.55 -1.66
C MET A 183 1.20 16.73 -1.32
N LEU A 184 1.03 15.57 -1.98
CA LEU A 184 -0.15 14.70 -1.85
C LEU A 184 0.18 13.42 -1.08
N ASP A 185 1.43 12.96 -1.14
CA ASP A 185 1.90 11.75 -0.47
C ASP A 185 2.97 12.07 0.59
N GLY A 186 2.64 11.78 1.85
CA GLY A 186 3.51 12.02 3.00
C GLY A 186 4.78 11.17 3.00
N ARG A 187 4.73 9.93 2.48
CA ARG A 187 5.91 9.04 2.40
C ARG A 187 6.91 9.59 1.40
N ILE A 188 6.44 10.04 0.24
CA ILE A 188 7.28 10.69 -0.77
C ILE A 188 7.92 11.95 -0.17
N ALA A 189 7.16 12.80 0.52
CA ALA A 189 7.71 13.98 1.19
C ALA A 189 8.79 13.63 2.22
N ALA A 190 8.54 12.61 3.03
CA ALA A 190 9.44 12.18 4.09
C ALA A 190 10.77 11.64 3.55
N LEU A 191 10.74 10.82 2.48
CA LEU A 191 11.94 10.34 1.80
C LEU A 191 12.77 11.49 1.21
N GLY A 192 12.10 12.50 0.64
CA GLY A 192 12.78 13.70 0.15
C GLY A 192 13.53 14.45 1.26
N LEU A 193 12.91 14.59 2.44
CA LEU A 193 13.56 15.20 3.62
C LEU A 193 14.75 14.37 4.11
N TRP A 194 14.64 13.04 4.10
CA TRP A 194 15.73 12.16 4.51
C TRP A 194 16.92 12.21 3.57
N ILE A 195 16.67 12.20 2.24
CA ILE A 195 17.72 12.36 1.24
C ILE A 195 18.43 13.70 1.43
N ASN A 196 17.67 14.80 1.59
CA ASN A 196 18.24 16.12 1.84
C ASN A 196 19.11 16.18 3.11
N ALA A 197 18.72 15.45 4.16
CA ALA A 197 19.51 15.33 5.38
C ALA A 197 20.82 14.56 5.12
N CYS A 198 20.75 13.44 4.40
CA CYS A 198 21.92 12.63 4.05
C CYS A 198 22.90 13.38 3.12
N GLU A 199 22.40 14.13 2.14
CA GLU A 199 23.23 14.93 1.22
C GLU A 199 23.96 16.09 1.93
N LYS A 200 23.32 16.69 2.94
CA LYS A 200 23.93 17.78 3.72
C LYS A 200 24.94 17.30 4.75
N ALA A 201 24.77 16.09 5.29
CA ALA A 201 25.56 15.57 6.40
C ALA A 201 27.09 15.67 6.23
N PRO A 202 27.69 15.39 5.06
CA PRO A 202 29.15 15.51 4.86
C PRO A 202 29.70 16.92 5.03
N THR A 203 28.86 17.95 4.89
CA THR A 203 29.24 19.37 4.99
C THR A 203 28.70 20.06 6.24
N ALA A 204 27.95 19.33 7.07
CA ALA A 204 27.36 19.86 8.29
C ALA A 204 28.44 20.15 9.36
N ARG A 205 28.15 21.10 10.23
CA ARG A 205 28.94 21.35 11.44
C ARG A 205 28.98 20.09 12.29
N SER A 206 30.10 19.87 12.97
CA SER A 206 30.23 18.76 13.93
C SER A 206 29.15 18.86 15.02
N PRO A 207 28.65 17.73 15.57
CA PRO A 207 27.68 17.73 16.67
C PRO A 207 28.09 18.63 17.85
N GLN A 208 29.38 18.63 18.22
CA GLN A 208 29.90 19.42 19.33
C GLN A 208 29.79 20.94 19.07
N ALA A 209 30.06 21.37 17.84
CA ALA A 209 29.93 22.77 17.44
C ALA A 209 28.47 23.22 17.44
N LEU A 210 27.56 22.35 16.99
CA LEU A 210 26.12 22.60 17.00
C LEU A 210 25.59 22.70 18.44
N GLU A 211 25.98 21.77 19.31
CA GLU A 211 25.63 21.79 20.74
C GLU A 211 26.15 23.05 21.44
N ALA A 212 27.39 23.47 21.15
CA ALA A 212 27.96 24.70 21.70
C ALA A 212 27.19 25.96 21.24
N ALA A 213 26.80 26.03 19.95
CA ALA A 213 26.00 27.13 19.42
C ALA A 213 24.61 27.20 20.10
N ILE A 214 23.95 26.04 20.25
CA ILE A 214 22.66 25.91 20.92
C ILE A 214 22.75 26.28 22.42
N ALA A 215 23.86 25.93 23.07
CA ALA A 215 24.11 26.28 24.48
C ALA A 215 24.30 27.80 24.65
N ALA A 216 24.99 28.45 23.71
CA ALA A 216 25.19 29.89 23.69
C ALA A 216 23.90 30.66 23.35
N ASN A 217 23.06 30.13 22.46
CA ASN A 217 21.77 30.69 22.11
C ASN A 217 20.71 29.60 21.97
N ARG A 218 19.81 29.49 22.97
CA ARG A 218 18.73 28.49 22.97
C ARG A 218 17.71 28.67 21.84
N ARG A 219 17.70 29.82 21.16
CA ARG A 219 16.87 30.12 19.97
C ARG A 219 17.66 30.05 18.67
N ASP A 220 18.86 29.49 18.67
CA ASP A 220 19.58 29.13 17.43
C ASP A 220 18.91 27.90 16.80
N PHE A 221 17.76 28.15 16.17
CA PHE A 221 16.94 27.13 15.53
C PHE A 221 17.60 26.56 14.28
N ASP A 222 18.44 27.34 13.59
CA ASP A 222 19.24 26.86 12.46
C ASP A 222 20.23 25.78 12.92
N ALA A 223 21.01 26.03 13.98
CA ALA A 223 21.90 25.02 14.55
C ALA A 223 21.14 23.79 15.07
N ARG A 224 19.97 24.01 15.70
CA ARG A 224 19.16 22.90 16.21
C ARG A 224 18.55 22.05 15.10
N TYR A 225 18.12 22.69 14.01
CA TYR A 225 17.60 21.99 12.84
C TYR A 225 18.71 21.21 12.14
N GLU A 226 19.89 21.82 11.95
CA GLU A 226 21.06 21.14 11.39
C GLU A 226 21.49 19.91 12.22
N LEU A 227 21.45 20.02 13.56
CA LEU A 227 21.65 18.88 14.46
C LEU A 227 20.63 17.77 14.21
N ALA A 228 19.35 18.13 14.09
CA ALA A 228 18.29 17.18 13.78
C ALA A 228 18.49 16.51 12.42
N GLN A 229 18.95 17.24 11.39
CA GLN A 229 19.28 16.67 10.09
C GLN A 229 20.43 15.66 10.18
N GLY A 230 21.50 15.96 10.92
CA GLY A 230 22.61 15.02 11.14
C GLY A 230 22.18 13.74 11.88
N LEU A 231 21.30 13.88 12.88
CA LEU A 231 20.71 12.74 13.59
C LEU A 231 19.82 11.90 12.65
N MET A 232 18.99 12.55 11.83
CA MET A 232 18.15 11.88 10.83
C MET A 232 18.98 11.13 9.78
N ALA A 233 20.07 11.73 9.29
CA ALA A 233 20.98 11.12 8.31
C ALA A 233 21.66 9.83 8.83
N THR A 234 21.79 9.69 10.16
CA THR A 234 22.38 8.51 10.81
C THR A 234 21.32 7.54 11.36
N GLY A 235 20.04 7.73 11.02
CA GLY A 235 18.94 6.88 11.48
C GLY A 235 18.52 7.10 12.94
N ARG A 236 19.09 8.11 13.63
CA ARG A 236 18.74 8.47 15.02
C ARG A 236 17.47 9.31 15.08
N PHE A 237 16.37 8.74 14.59
CA PHE A 237 15.10 9.41 14.38
C PHE A 237 14.47 10.00 15.65
N THR A 238 14.53 9.29 16.78
CA THR A 238 13.99 9.78 18.05
C THR A 238 14.71 11.02 18.56
N ASP A 239 16.05 11.02 18.47
CA ASP A 239 16.87 12.14 18.89
C ASP A 239 16.68 13.35 17.97
N ALA A 240 16.54 13.10 16.66
CA ALA A 240 16.19 14.13 15.69
C ALA A 240 14.83 14.77 16.02
N MET A 241 13.81 13.95 16.33
CA MET A 241 12.49 14.44 16.73
C MET A 241 12.52 15.25 18.02
N ASP A 242 13.27 14.84 19.04
CA ASP A 242 13.42 15.63 20.27
C ASP A 242 14.09 16.99 20.00
N ALA A 243 15.10 17.04 19.11
CA ALA A 243 15.70 18.31 18.69
C ALA A 243 14.71 19.22 17.93
N LEU A 244 13.89 18.66 17.04
CA LEU A 244 12.87 19.38 16.28
C LEU A 244 11.73 19.89 17.18
N LEU A 245 11.31 19.11 18.17
CA LEU A 245 10.24 19.47 19.10
C LEU A 245 10.58 20.74 19.87
N GLU A 246 11.85 20.89 20.27
CA GLU A 246 12.34 22.08 20.97
C GLU A 246 12.26 23.35 20.11
N ILE A 247 12.35 23.23 18.77
CA ILE A 247 12.06 24.34 17.85
C ILE A 247 10.56 24.62 17.87
N VAL A 248 9.73 23.61 17.62
CA VAL A 248 8.26 23.73 17.54
C VAL A 248 7.66 24.34 18.82
N MET A 249 8.15 23.96 20.00
CA MET A 249 7.69 24.48 21.28
C MET A 249 8.02 25.98 21.50
N ARG A 250 9.04 26.52 20.82
CA ARG A 250 9.48 27.92 20.97
C ARG A 250 9.07 28.82 19.81
N ASP A 251 8.89 28.25 18.64
CA ASP A 251 8.46 28.91 17.42
C ASP A 251 7.87 27.90 16.43
N LYS A 252 6.53 27.79 16.45
CA LYS A 252 5.76 26.86 15.60
C LYS A 252 5.86 27.21 14.10
N ALA A 253 6.13 28.49 13.78
CA ALA A 253 6.12 29.01 12.41
C ALA A 253 7.51 29.12 11.79
N TRP A 254 8.57 28.87 12.58
CA TRP A 254 9.95 28.99 12.12
C TRP A 254 10.17 28.28 10.78
N ASN A 255 10.77 29.03 9.84
CA ASN A 255 11.10 28.59 8.49
C ASN A 255 9.94 27.90 7.74
N GLY A 256 8.73 28.46 7.83
CA GLY A 256 7.56 27.91 7.13
C GLY A 256 7.14 26.54 7.66
N GLU A 257 7.24 26.35 8.97
CA GLU A 257 6.93 25.11 9.70
C GLU A 257 7.86 23.93 9.36
N LEU A 258 9.07 24.20 8.83
CA LEU A 258 10.00 23.16 8.38
C LEU A 258 10.33 22.15 9.49
N ALA A 259 10.47 22.61 10.74
CA ALA A 259 10.73 21.73 11.88
C ALA A 259 9.56 20.75 12.11
N ARG A 260 8.32 21.23 12.07
CA ARG A 260 7.12 20.38 12.20
C ARG A 260 6.99 19.41 11.02
N LYS A 261 7.19 19.88 9.79
CA LYS A 261 7.14 19.04 8.58
C LYS A 261 8.18 17.92 8.63
N THR A 262 9.39 18.23 9.09
CA THR A 262 10.47 17.23 9.28
C THR A 262 10.13 16.22 10.37
N TYR A 263 9.55 16.68 11.48
CA TYR A 263 9.10 15.79 12.55
C TYR A 263 8.03 14.81 12.06
N VAL A 264 7.02 15.31 11.33
CA VAL A 264 5.97 14.46 10.74
C VAL A 264 6.55 13.51 9.70
N GLY A 265 7.51 13.97 8.88
CA GLY A 265 8.22 13.11 7.94
C GLY A 265 8.95 11.96 8.65
N ILE A 266 9.62 12.22 9.78
CA ILE A 266 10.26 11.14 10.56
C ILE A 266 9.23 10.14 11.09
N LEU A 267 8.08 10.61 11.61
CA LEU A 267 6.99 9.72 12.04
C LEU A 267 6.49 8.84 10.89
N GLU A 268 6.42 9.38 9.67
CA GLU A 268 6.03 8.64 8.48
C GLU A 268 7.06 7.55 8.14
N LEU A 269 8.37 7.88 8.15
CA LEU A 269 9.44 6.91 7.89
C LEU A 269 9.49 5.78 8.93
N MET A 270 9.18 6.09 10.18
CA MET A 270 9.15 5.11 11.28
C MET A 270 7.86 4.28 11.29
N SER A 271 6.80 4.74 10.62
CA SER A 271 5.56 3.99 10.56
C SER A 271 5.73 2.81 9.62
N LYS A 272 5.33 1.62 10.06
CA LYS A 272 5.26 0.48 9.16
C LYS A 272 4.24 0.79 8.05
N PRO A 273 4.53 0.42 6.79
CA PRO A 273 3.50 0.48 5.76
C PRO A 273 2.29 -0.30 6.27
N VAL A 274 1.11 0.30 6.16
CA VAL A 274 -0.13 -0.42 6.47
C VAL A 274 -0.14 -1.62 5.53
N PRO A 275 -0.18 -2.86 6.05
CA PRO A 275 -0.25 -4.03 5.19
C PRO A 275 -1.42 -3.84 4.22
N LYS A 276 -1.18 -4.05 2.92
CA LYS A 276 -2.26 -4.30 1.96
C LYS A 276 -3.08 -5.42 2.61
N ALA A 277 -4.32 -5.15 2.98
CA ALA A 277 -5.04 -5.90 4.03
C ALA A 277 -4.87 -7.42 3.87
N ALA A 278 -4.03 -8.02 4.71
CA ALA A 278 -3.88 -9.46 4.82
C ALA A 278 -4.32 -9.87 6.23
N ALA A 279 -5.53 -10.46 6.27
CA ALA A 279 -6.13 -11.39 7.24
C ALA A 279 -5.90 -11.21 8.76
N GLY A 280 -7.02 -11.31 9.50
CA GLY A 280 -6.99 -11.86 10.86
C GLY A 280 -7.72 -11.08 11.95
N ALA A 281 -8.99 -10.72 11.75
CA ALA A 281 -9.89 -10.55 12.89
C ALA A 281 -10.96 -11.63 12.81
N GLU A 282 -10.78 -12.70 13.59
CA GLU A 282 -11.81 -13.72 13.81
C GLU A 282 -13.14 -13.04 14.18
N LYS A 283 -14.14 -13.19 13.32
CA LYS A 283 -15.53 -13.27 13.75
C LYS A 283 -16.19 -14.46 13.09
N ALA A 284 -16.04 -15.62 13.73
CA ALA A 284 -16.96 -16.71 13.51
C ALA A 284 -18.34 -16.33 14.07
N LYS A 285 -19.28 -16.01 13.17
CA LYS A 285 -20.59 -16.68 13.07
C LYS A 285 -21.40 -16.04 11.96
N GLY A 286 -21.92 -16.88 11.07
CA GLY A 286 -22.68 -16.49 9.90
C GLY A 286 -23.80 -15.51 10.21
N ALA A 287 -23.77 -14.39 9.51
CA ALA A 287 -24.89 -13.61 9.05
C ALA A 287 -24.31 -12.60 8.08
N LEU A 288 -24.84 -12.54 6.85
CA LEU A 288 -24.65 -11.40 5.98
C LEU A 288 -25.09 -10.13 6.73
N GLU A 289 -24.14 -9.32 7.18
CA GLU A 289 -24.36 -7.89 7.41
C GLU A 289 -23.11 -7.10 7.04
N LEU A 290 -23.23 -6.33 5.96
CA LEU A 290 -22.34 -5.23 5.59
C LEU A 290 -22.39 -4.17 6.71
N THR A 291 -21.45 -4.21 7.64
CA THR A 291 -20.80 -3.05 8.30
C THR A 291 -19.96 -3.53 9.47
N GLY A 292 -18.64 -3.62 9.26
CA GLY A 292 -17.67 -3.93 10.31
C GLY A 292 -16.78 -2.74 10.58
N HIS A 293 -16.89 -2.12 11.76
CA HIS A 293 -15.84 -1.25 12.27
C HIS A 293 -14.56 -2.09 12.45
N ALA A 294 -13.55 -1.82 11.65
CA ALA A 294 -12.26 -2.48 11.72
C ALA A 294 -11.56 -2.13 13.05
N ALA A 295 -11.13 -3.17 13.78
CA ALA A 295 -10.23 -2.99 14.91
C ALA A 295 -8.86 -2.56 14.36
N VAL A 296 -8.42 -1.36 14.75
CA VAL A 296 -7.11 -0.82 14.38
C VAL A 296 -6.04 -1.57 15.17
N ALA A 297 -5.09 -2.20 14.48
CA ALA A 297 -3.93 -2.83 15.12
C ALA A 297 -3.18 -1.80 16.00
N PRO A 298 -2.68 -2.19 17.19
CA PRO A 298 -1.94 -1.26 18.03
C PRO A 298 -0.69 -0.78 17.29
N GLY A 299 -0.53 0.53 17.17
CA GLY A 299 0.61 1.17 16.52
C GLY A 299 1.92 0.91 17.26
N ASP A 300 3.05 1.26 16.61
CA ASP A 300 4.35 1.24 17.28
C ASP A 300 4.32 2.18 18.51
N PRO A 301 4.60 1.68 19.74
CA PRO A 301 4.44 2.46 20.97
C PRO A 301 5.35 3.69 21.01
N VAL A 302 6.52 3.64 20.35
CA VAL A 302 7.45 4.76 20.23
C VAL A 302 6.84 5.80 19.30
N VAL A 303 6.38 5.41 18.11
CA VAL A 303 5.74 6.34 17.17
C VAL A 303 4.53 7.02 17.82
N ASP A 304 3.70 6.28 18.55
CA ASP A 304 2.54 6.84 19.24
C ASP A 304 2.93 7.80 20.37
N GLN A 305 4.03 7.53 21.09
CA GLN A 305 4.58 8.46 22.06
C GLN A 305 5.00 9.77 21.41
N TYR A 306 5.71 9.73 20.28
CA TYR A 306 6.15 10.93 19.57
C TYR A 306 4.99 11.68 18.89
N ARG A 307 3.93 10.99 18.44
CA ARG A 307 2.68 11.63 18.01
C ARG A 307 2.05 12.44 19.14
N ARG A 308 1.98 11.87 20.36
CA ARG A 308 1.46 12.57 21.55
C ARG A 308 2.31 13.79 21.93
N LYS A 309 3.65 13.65 21.94
CA LYS A 309 4.58 14.77 22.20
C LYS A 309 4.32 15.94 21.24
N LEU A 310 4.20 15.65 19.94
CA LEU A 310 3.93 16.68 18.93
C LEU A 310 2.58 17.35 19.17
N SER A 311 1.53 16.55 19.43
CA SER A 311 0.20 17.08 19.73
C SER A 311 0.24 18.05 20.91
N MET A 312 0.88 17.68 22.03
CA MET A 312 1.02 18.53 23.21
C MET A 312 1.79 19.83 22.93
N ALA A 313 2.78 19.81 22.04
CA ALA A 313 3.54 21.00 21.68
C ALA A 313 2.78 21.96 20.75
N LEU A 314 1.75 21.48 20.05
CA LEU A 314 0.94 22.28 19.12
C LEU A 314 -0.27 22.95 19.79
N PHE A 315 -0.76 22.40 20.91
CA PHE A 315 -1.70 23.09 21.80
C PHE A 315 -0.99 24.09 22.72
#